data_AF-A0A4V0I991-F1
#
_entry.id   AF-A0A4V0I991-F1
#
_cell.length_a   1.000
_cell.length_b   1.000
_cell.length_c   1.000
_cell.angle_alpha   90.00
_cell.angle_beta   90.00
_cell.angle_gamma   90.00
#
_symmetry.space_group_name_H-M   'P 1'
#
loop_
_entity.id
_entity.type
_entity.pdbx_description
1 polymer ?
#
loop_
_entity_poly.entity_id
_entity_poly.type
_entity_poly.pdbx_seq_one_letter_code
_entity_poly.pdbx_strand_id
1 'polypeptide(L)' 'MPRHKEGYSQLAFEMPDDVLAGSRAAAAAAGLTLTAWITSLCAETVGVEYTPPKLGRPPAEPDPPPPKRRGRKGRS' A
#
# COMPACT_ATOMS: atom_id res chain seq x y z
N MET A 1 -29.31 -12.72 5.37
CA MET A 1 -28.13 -12.65 6.25
C MET A 1 -27.38 -11.36 5.94
N PRO A 2 -27.10 -10.49 6.93
CA PRO A 2 -26.35 -9.27 6.67
C PRO A 2 -24.91 -9.65 6.32
N ARG A 3 -24.42 -9.19 5.18
CA ARG A 3 -23.00 -9.34 4.82
C ARG A 3 -22.20 -8.57 5.87
N HIS A 4 -21.37 -9.26 6.66
CA HIS A 4 -20.32 -8.60 7.42
C HIS A 4 -19.48 -7.81 6.41
N LYS A 5 -19.57 -6.47 6.44
CA LYS A 5 -18.57 -5.65 5.78
C LYS A 5 -17.30 -5.86 6.59
N GLU A 6 -16.28 -6.49 6.00
CA GLU A 6 -14.94 -6.48 6.57
C GLU A 6 -14.55 -5.02 6.78
N GLY A 7 -14.61 -4.57 8.03
CA GLY A 7 -14.39 -3.19 8.40
C GLY A 7 -12.89 -2.95 8.51
N TYR A 8 -12.25 -2.54 7.42
CA TYR A 8 -10.88 -2.06 7.47
C TYR A 8 -10.86 -0.64 8.06
N SER A 9 -10.19 -0.48 9.21
CA SER A 9 -9.92 0.83 9.79
C SER A 9 -8.48 1.24 9.45
N GLN A 10 -8.29 2.48 8.99
CA GLN A 10 -6.95 3.03 8.81
C GLN A 10 -6.45 3.59 10.14
N LEU A 11 -5.24 3.18 10.54
CA LEU A 11 -4.56 3.67 11.74
C LEU A 11 -3.30 4.39 11.30
N ALA A 12 -3.04 5.55 11.92
CA ALA A 12 -1.81 6.30 11.79
C ALA A 12 -1.09 6.29 13.15
N PHE A 13 0.22 6.09 13.13
CA PHE A 13 1.06 6.12 14.32
C PHE A 13 2.43 6.65 13.92
N GLU A 14 3.08 7.32 14.86
CA GLU A 14 4.43 7.82 14.70
C GLU A 14 5.42 6.77 15.22
N MET A 15 6.59 6.69 14.57
CA MET A 15 7.68 5.84 15.01
C MET A 15 9.01 6.59 14.80
N PRO A 16 10.04 6.28 15.61
CA PRO A 16 11.39 6.78 15.37
C PRO A 16 11.93 6.44 13.97
N ASP A 17 12.74 7.32 13.40
CA ASP A 17 13.23 7.20 12.01
C ASP A 17 14.07 5.93 11.78
N ASP A 18 14.86 5.52 12.76
CA ASP A 18 15.65 4.29 12.73
C ASP A 18 14.76 3.04 12.70
N VAL A 19 13.69 3.03 13.49
CA VAL A 19 12.68 1.97 13.50
C VAL A 19 11.95 1.92 12.16
N LEU A 20 11.61 3.07 11.57
CA LEU A 20 10.99 3.16 10.25
C LEU A 20 11.91 2.61 9.16
N ALA A 21 13.19 2.98 9.18
CA ALA A 21 14.19 2.49 8.23
C ALA A 21 14.36 0.97 8.33
N GLY A 22 14.50 0.44 9.56
CA GLY A 22 14.61 -1.00 9.82
C GLY A 22 13.36 -1.76 9.34
N SER A 23 12.18 -1.23 9.64
CA SER A 23 10.90 -1.85 9.23
C SER A 23 10.71 -1.86 7.71
N ARG A 24 11.16 -0.82 7.00
CA ARG A 24 11.15 -0.77 5.53
C ARG A 24 12.07 -1.81 4.93
N ALA A 25 13.28 -1.97 5.47
CA ALA A 25 14.22 -2.98 5.00
C ALA A 25 13.68 -4.40 5.22
N ALA A 26 13.11 -4.68 6.39
CA ALA A 26 12.51 -5.98 6.71
C ALA A 26 11.30 -6.30 5.81
N ALA A 27 10.40 -5.32 5.59
CA ALA A 27 9.27 -5.48 4.69
C ALA A 27 9.71 -5.79 3.25
N ALA A 28 10.73 -5.07 2.75
CA ALA A 28 11.29 -5.31 1.41
C ALA A 28 11.90 -6.71 1.28
N ALA A 29 12.65 -7.17 2.29
CA ALA A 29 13.23 -8.52 2.32
C ALA A 29 12.16 -9.62 2.33
N ALA A 30 11.01 -9.36 2.95
CA ALA A 30 9.85 -10.26 2.96
C ALA A 30 8.96 -10.15 1.70
N GLY A 31 9.24 -9.21 0.79
CA GLY A 31 8.39 -8.96 -0.37
C GLY A 31 7.00 -8.41 -0.01
N LEU A 32 6.89 -7.72 1.13
CA LEU A 32 5.65 -7.16 1.66
C LEU A 32 5.66 -5.63 1.62
N THR A 33 4.48 -5.03 1.69
CA THR A 33 4.38 -3.59 2.02
C THR A 33 4.73 -3.37 3.48
N LEU A 34 5.17 -2.16 3.82
CA LEU A 34 5.41 -1.76 5.20
C LEU A 34 4.16 -1.98 6.07
N THR A 35 2.98 -1.63 5.57
CA THR A 35 1.70 -1.84 6.28
C THR A 35 1.43 -3.32 6.52
N ALA A 36 1.61 -4.19 5.52
CA ALA A 36 1.40 -5.62 5.67
C ALA A 36 2.38 -6.22 6.67
N TRP A 37 3.66 -5.83 6.60
CA TRP A 37 4.68 -6.24 7.55
C TRP A 37 4.31 -5.86 9.00
N ILE A 38 3.97 -4.59 9.23
CA ILE A 38 3.60 -4.13 10.57
C ILE A 38 2.32 -4.80 11.06
N THR A 39 1.32 -4.98 10.19
CA THR A 39 0.08 -5.66 10.57
C THR A 39 0.33 -7.11 10.97
N SER A 40 1.25 -7.81 10.28
CA SER A 40 1.68 -9.15 10.67
C SER A 40 2.32 -9.17 12.07
N LEU A 41 3.18 -8.21 12.38
CA LEU A 41 3.79 -8.10 13.72
C LEU A 41 2.74 -7.84 14.81
N CYS A 42 1.79 -6.94 14.55
CA CYS A 42 0.68 -6.69 15.48
C CYS A 42 -0.17 -7.95 15.68
N ALA A 43 -0.47 -8.67 14.59
CA ALA A 43 -1.26 -9.88 14.62
C ALA A 43 -0.58 -10.99 15.45
N GLU A 44 0.72 -11.20 15.23
CA GLU A 44 1.54 -12.12 16.02
C GLU A 44 1.53 -11.75 17.51
N THR A 45 1.69 -10.45 17.82
CA THR A 45 1.73 -9.96 19.20
C THR A 45 0.42 -10.20 19.95
N VAL A 46 -0.73 -10.06 19.28
CA VAL A 46 -2.05 -10.28 19.90
C VAL A 46 -2.60 -11.69 19.68
N GLY A 47 -1.83 -12.58 19.05
CA GLY A 47 -2.20 -13.99 18.83
C GLY A 47 -3.35 -14.19 17.85
N VAL A 48 -3.49 -13.33 16.84
CA VAL A 48 -4.50 -13.47 15.78
C VAL A 48 -3.85 -13.87 14.46
N GLU A 49 -4.55 -14.69 13.69
CA GLU A 49 -4.10 -15.05 12.35
C GLU A 49 -4.34 -13.88 11.38
N TYR A 50 -3.30 -13.48 10.65
CA TYR A 50 -3.35 -12.45 9.63
C TYR A 50 -2.73 -12.95 8.34
N THR A 51 -3.51 -12.93 7.25
CA THR A 51 -3.00 -13.18 5.91
C THR A 51 -2.84 -11.84 5.19
N PRO A 52 -1.61 -11.40 4.88
CA PRO A 52 -1.42 -10.14 4.18
C PRO A 52 -2.06 -10.21 2.78
N PRO A 53 -2.71 -9.13 2.33
CA PRO A 53 -3.28 -9.09 0.98
C PRO A 53 -2.14 -9.26 -0.04
N LYS A 54 -2.36 -10.14 -1.02
CA LYS A 54 -1.42 -10.30 -2.14
C LYS A 54 -1.28 -8.96 -2.82
N LEU A 55 -0.06 -8.44 -2.90
CA LEU A 55 0.27 -7.27 -3.70
C LEU A 55 -0.22 -7.53 -5.13
N GLY A 56 -1.24 -6.77 -5.57
CA GLY A 56 -1.47 -6.56 -6.99
C GLY A 56 -0.16 -6.07 -7.62
N ARG A 57 0.10 -6.49 -8.86
CA ARG A 57 1.37 -6.33 -9.61
C ARG A 57 2.22 -5.09 -9.22
N PRO A 58 3.56 -5.21 -9.28
CA PRO A 58 4.47 -4.07 -9.07
C PRO A 58 4.00 -2.85 -9.86
N PRO A 59 4.28 -1.62 -9.38
CA PRO A 59 3.77 -0.40 -10.00
C PRO A 59 4.02 -0.46 -11.50
N ALA A 60 2.94 -0.37 -12.28
CA ALA A 60 3.06 -0.20 -13.72
C ALA A 60 3.97 1.01 -13.95
N GLU A 61 4.90 0.89 -14.90
CA GLU A 61 5.69 2.03 -15.36
C GLU A 61 4.77 3.24 -15.53
N PRO A 62 5.20 4.45 -15.10
CA PRO A 62 4.35 5.62 -15.18
C PRO A 62 3.83 5.77 -16.61
N ASP A 63 2.51 5.89 -16.75
CA ASP A 63 1.86 6.05 -18.05
C ASP A 63 2.59 7.13 -18.86
N PRO A 64 2.89 6.89 -20.15
CA PRO A 64 3.52 7.89 -20.98
C PRO A 64 2.65 9.16 -20.99
N PRO A 65 3.26 10.35 -20.95
CA PRO A 65 2.53 11.60 -20.83
C PRO A 65 1.51 11.73 -21.97
N PRO A 66 0.32 12.30 -21.70
CA PRO A 66 -0.72 12.43 -22.70
C PRO A 66 -0.19 13.18 -23.92
N PRO A 67 -0.52 12.73 -25.15
CA PRO A 67 -0.07 13.40 -26.36
C PRO A 67 -0.55 14.85 -26.34
N LYS A 68 0.38 15.80 -26.53
CA LYS A 68 0.07 17.23 -26.61
C LYS A 68 -1.05 17.43 -27.63
N ARG A 69 -2.24 17.81 -27.17
CA ARG A 69 -3.33 18.28 -28.03
C ARG A 69 -2.79 19.47 -28.83
N ARG A 70 -2.42 19.26 -30.09
CA ARG A 70 -2.25 20.36 -31.04
C ARG A 70 -3.57 21.10 -31.09
N GLY A 71 -3.52 22.39 -30.76
CA GLY A 71 -4.66 23.25 -30.62
C GLY A 71 -5.64 23.08 -31.78
N ARG A 72 -6.90 22.83 -31.42
CA ARG A 72 -8.04 22.94 -32.31
C ARG A 72 -8.08 24.40 -32.78
N LYS A 73 -7.48 24.67 -33.94
CA LYS A 73 -7.57 25.99 -34.59
C LYS A 73 -9.05 26.26 -34.84
N GLY A 74 -9.53 27.31 -34.19
CA GLY A 74 -10.93 27.71 -34.17
C GLY A 74 -11.48 27.81 -35.59
N ARG A 75 -12.69 27.28 -35.75
CA ARG A 75 -13.59 27.61 -36.85
C ARG A 75 -14.43 28.78 -36.34
N SER A 76 -14.14 29.97 -36.84
CA SER A 76 -15.02 31.15 -36.81
C SER A 76 -14.77 31.90 -38.11
#